data_AF-A0A4S4LS07-F1
#
_entry.id   AF-A0A4S4LS07-F1
#
_cell.length_a   1.000
_cell.length_b   1.000
_cell.length_c   1.000
_cell.angle_alpha   90.00
_cell.angle_beta   90.00
_cell.angle_gamma   90.00
#
_symmetry.space_group_name_H-M   'P 1'
#
loop_
_entity.id
_entity.type
_entity.pdbx_description
1 polymer ?
#
loop_
_entity_poly.entity_id
_entity_poly.type
_entity_poly.pdbx_seq_one_letter_code
_entity_poly.pdbx_strand_id
1 'polypeptide(L)'
;MAEARGYPATLQSDGWTGGNHRHLIAFLITANQKAYTVRVDDVTAERKTAENLFTLLESAIEDVEKKWNCPVVAVVTDASDCWAHQINLVVGDYFKVTTPILTYSEKATNLISWLRSRTIILALLRQIQIDSRRDVLTILRAVLTRWTSHLRAYQRLLDVLPSLRVMVAAEEARPVAMRLILVGDGKARAEKMFRLINDSLFWQSLARVVRHLEPLGKAANVIQAAYCRLDTVLLMLGYLYAVYSKMTDPDDCNGVTTILESLERRWAKADHEIFMAAIILNPLYGNTPFAPELLNNAGIRELLVRVYKRVFHTEDVPLTFSIQVGQYLQRTNKFSNLGTTVNLAIVKAELEGKTPDPFYVLNDMSYGNKDLEVFGLSRRVLSITANSASCERLFSTFGQVLTKHRTRLLLKNMTCQAEVKAHIRSEHLRHLDEQRMQKLRQRFQTQKEANTADRMPQLTHFTSESASASETAHAPTPAPLPANPQPSTSTTAPGHTHLPQFTFRELVQEQIELADLDTLDFELEDSIRSAPDLEAQLSRPTLANLFNYNDQNWRGIIASAADRTFDQELEFYELLDLDADGEDAEDIDDTTADILFS
;
A
#
# COMPACT_ATOMS: atom_id res chain seq x y z
N MET A 1 -1.90 -20.41 -9.47
CA MET A 1 -3.26 -20.94 -9.78
C MET A 1 -3.81 -21.83 -8.67
N ALA A 2 -3.16 -22.96 -8.30
CA ALA A 2 -3.72 -23.88 -7.29
C ALA A 2 -4.04 -23.23 -5.94
N GLU A 3 -3.20 -22.30 -5.47
CA GLU A 3 -3.39 -21.58 -4.19
C GLU A 3 -4.53 -20.54 -4.19
N ALA A 4 -4.98 -20.10 -5.37
CA ALA A 4 -6.07 -19.13 -5.52
C ALA A 4 -7.44 -19.81 -5.61
N ARG A 5 -7.47 -21.08 -6.03
CA ARG A 5 -8.69 -21.79 -6.42
C ARG A 5 -9.72 -21.82 -5.28
N GLY A 6 -10.96 -21.45 -5.61
CA GLY A 6 -12.09 -21.44 -4.69
C GLY A 6 -12.17 -20.22 -3.77
N TYR A 7 -11.14 -19.36 -3.76
CA TYR A 7 -11.17 -18.13 -2.98
C TYR A 7 -11.82 -16.98 -3.77
N PRO A 8 -12.59 -16.11 -3.09
CA PRO A 8 -12.98 -14.80 -3.60
C PRO A 8 -11.79 -14.06 -4.23
N ALA A 9 -11.99 -13.53 -5.43
CA ALA A 9 -10.97 -12.80 -6.18
C ALA A 9 -11.43 -11.38 -6.52
N THR A 10 -10.56 -10.41 -6.27
CA THR A 10 -10.67 -9.09 -6.90
C THR A 10 -9.87 -9.10 -8.20
N LEU A 11 -10.53 -8.84 -9.32
CA LEU A 11 -9.87 -8.62 -10.61
C LEU A 11 -9.28 -7.20 -10.63
N GLN A 12 -8.02 -7.09 -11.00
CA GLN A 12 -7.29 -5.83 -11.14
C GLN A 12 -6.94 -5.67 -12.62
N SER A 13 -7.16 -4.48 -13.17
CA SER A 13 -6.78 -4.11 -14.53
C SER A 13 -6.02 -2.79 -14.52
N ASP A 14 -5.03 -2.67 -15.39
CA ASP A 14 -4.25 -1.45 -15.55
C ASP A 14 -3.59 -1.45 -16.95
N GLY A 15 -3.42 -0.26 -17.52
CA GLY A 15 -2.85 -0.05 -18.84
C GLY A 15 -1.44 0.54 -18.78
N TRP A 16 -0.53 0.02 -19.60
CA TRP A 16 0.84 0.55 -19.69
C TRP A 16 1.25 0.75 -21.13
N THR A 17 1.89 1.89 -21.41
CA THR A 17 2.50 2.16 -22.72
C THR A 17 4.01 2.18 -22.53
N GLY A 18 4.71 1.22 -23.16
CA GLY A 18 6.16 1.17 -23.11
C GLY A 18 6.82 2.18 -24.04
N GLY A 19 8.07 2.54 -23.77
CA GLY A 19 8.88 3.39 -24.65
C GLY A 19 9.11 2.82 -26.06
N ASN A 20 8.84 1.53 -26.27
CA ASN A 20 8.78 0.89 -27.58
C ASN A 20 7.42 1.05 -28.29
N HIS A 21 6.56 1.94 -27.80
CA HIS A 21 5.20 2.22 -28.26
C HIS A 21 4.23 1.03 -28.24
N ARG A 22 4.52 0.00 -27.43
CA ARG A 22 3.54 -1.07 -27.18
C ARG A 22 2.59 -0.66 -26.06
N HIS A 23 1.30 -0.86 -26.30
CA HIS A 23 0.28 -0.69 -25.28
C HIS A 23 -0.19 -2.06 -24.78
N LEU A 24 0.02 -2.30 -23.49
CA LEU A 24 -0.32 -3.55 -22.83
C LEU A 24 -1.40 -3.28 -21.79
N ILE A 25 -2.36 -4.19 -21.67
CA ILE A 25 -3.31 -4.22 -20.54
C ILE A 25 -3.04 -5.48 -19.73
N ALA A 26 -2.82 -5.31 -18.44
CA ALA A 26 -2.56 -6.42 -17.53
C ALA A 26 -3.81 -6.75 -16.71
N PHE A 27 -4.12 -8.04 -16.63
CA PHE A 27 -5.18 -8.56 -15.77
C PHE A 27 -4.56 -9.42 -14.67
N LEU A 28 -4.73 -8.99 -13.43
CA LEU A 28 -4.27 -9.69 -12.23
C LEU A 28 -5.46 -9.99 -11.34
N ILE A 29 -5.34 -10.96 -10.44
CA ILE A 29 -6.28 -11.16 -9.34
C ILE A 29 -5.57 -11.09 -8.01
N THR A 30 -6.25 -10.51 -7.01
CA THR A 30 -5.90 -10.75 -5.62
C THR A 30 -6.89 -11.76 -5.03
N ALA A 31 -6.36 -12.91 -4.61
CA ALA A 31 -7.13 -14.00 -4.02
C ALA A 31 -6.31 -14.63 -2.89
N ASN A 32 -6.97 -15.01 -1.78
CA ASN A 32 -6.28 -15.56 -0.60
C ASN A 32 -5.08 -14.69 -0.14
N GLN A 33 -5.30 -13.37 -0.11
CA GLN A 33 -4.30 -12.36 0.27
C GLN A 33 -3.02 -12.32 -0.61
N LYS A 34 -3.06 -12.91 -1.82
CA LYS A 34 -1.93 -12.91 -2.78
C LYS A 34 -2.38 -12.42 -4.14
N ALA A 35 -1.48 -11.71 -4.83
CA ALA A 35 -1.68 -11.29 -6.21
C ALA A 35 -1.17 -12.36 -7.20
N TYR A 36 -1.91 -12.59 -8.28
CA TYR A 36 -1.57 -13.52 -9.35
C TYR A 36 -1.82 -12.87 -10.70
N THR A 37 -0.89 -13.05 -11.64
CA THR A 37 -1.10 -12.65 -13.02
C THR A 37 -2.03 -13.65 -13.70
N VAL A 38 -3.13 -13.13 -14.28
CA VAL A 38 -4.06 -13.91 -15.09
C VAL A 38 -3.58 -13.93 -16.53
N ARG A 39 -3.42 -12.75 -17.12
CA ARG A 39 -2.88 -12.55 -18.47
C ARG A 39 -2.44 -11.12 -18.70
N VAL A 40 -1.73 -10.89 -19.80
CA VAL A 40 -1.41 -9.57 -20.33
C VAL A 40 -1.72 -9.57 -21.81
N ASP A 41 -2.56 -8.63 -22.23
CA ASP A 41 -3.02 -8.49 -23.60
C ASP A 41 -2.25 -7.35 -24.28
N ASP A 42 -1.75 -7.59 -25.50
CA ASP A 42 -1.13 -6.56 -26.34
C ASP A 42 -2.19 -5.90 -27.21
N VAL A 43 -2.60 -4.70 -26.82
CA VAL A 43 -3.68 -3.92 -27.43
C VAL A 43 -3.13 -2.75 -28.25
N THR A 44 -1.86 -2.82 -28.67
CA THR A 44 -1.18 -1.75 -29.41
C THR A 44 -1.92 -1.34 -30.70
N ALA A 45 -2.58 -2.29 -31.35
CA ALA A 45 -3.33 -2.06 -32.58
C ALA A 45 -4.80 -1.68 -32.36
N GLU A 46 -5.25 -1.61 -31.09
CA GLU A 46 -6.64 -1.36 -30.72
C GLU A 46 -6.85 0.09 -30.29
N ARG A 47 -8.10 0.55 -30.38
CA ARG A 47 -8.47 1.88 -29.86
C ARG A 47 -8.59 1.81 -28.34
N LYS A 48 -8.06 2.81 -27.64
CA LYS A 48 -8.22 3.00 -26.20
C LYS A 48 -9.60 3.60 -25.90
N THR A 49 -10.64 2.76 -25.88
CA THR A 49 -12.00 3.18 -25.53
C THR A 49 -12.53 2.36 -24.36
N ALA A 50 -13.51 2.92 -23.64
CA ALA A 50 -14.12 2.24 -22.50
C ALA A 50 -14.81 0.93 -22.91
N GLU A 51 -15.42 0.88 -24.10
CA GLU A 51 -16.10 -0.32 -24.62
C GLU A 51 -15.12 -1.46 -24.93
N ASN A 52 -13.93 -1.12 -25.43
CA ASN A 52 -12.88 -2.10 -25.68
C ASN A 52 -12.34 -2.65 -24.35
N LEU A 53 -12.04 -1.78 -23.39
CA LEU A 53 -11.61 -2.21 -22.05
C LEU A 53 -12.69 -3.08 -21.38
N PHE A 54 -13.96 -2.72 -21.51
CA PHE A 54 -15.08 -3.49 -20.99
C PHE A 54 -15.13 -4.91 -21.57
N THR A 55 -14.95 -5.05 -22.88
CA THR A 55 -14.92 -6.37 -23.55
C THR A 55 -13.76 -7.24 -23.04
N LEU A 56 -12.60 -6.62 -22.80
CA LEU A 56 -11.44 -7.33 -22.24
C LEU A 56 -11.69 -7.75 -20.78
N LEU A 57 -12.33 -6.89 -19.98
CA LEU A 57 -12.74 -7.19 -18.61
C LEU A 57 -13.73 -8.36 -18.54
N GLU A 58 -14.78 -8.37 -19.38
CA GLU A 58 -15.72 -9.51 -19.45
C GLU A 58 -14.98 -10.82 -19.72
N SER A 59 -14.07 -10.80 -20.70
CA SER A 59 -13.23 -11.96 -21.04
C SER A 59 -12.28 -12.37 -19.89
N ALA A 60 -11.72 -11.41 -19.16
CA ALA A 60 -10.86 -11.70 -18.00
C ALA A 60 -11.65 -12.28 -16.82
N ILE A 61 -12.88 -11.79 -16.57
CA ILE A 61 -13.79 -12.35 -15.56
C ILE A 61 -14.08 -13.81 -15.89
N GLU A 62 -14.43 -14.11 -17.14
CA GLU A 62 -14.68 -15.49 -17.56
C GLU A 62 -13.47 -16.40 -17.37
N ASP A 63 -12.26 -15.91 -17.66
CA ASP A 63 -11.03 -16.65 -17.44
C ASP A 63 -10.82 -16.97 -15.95
N VAL A 64 -11.04 -16.00 -15.07
CA VAL A 64 -10.90 -16.17 -13.62
C VAL A 64 -11.95 -17.15 -13.07
N GLU A 65 -13.21 -17.01 -13.47
CA GLU A 65 -14.28 -17.86 -12.97
C GLU A 65 -14.20 -19.28 -13.52
N LYS A 66 -13.98 -19.45 -14.83
CA LYS A 66 -14.02 -20.76 -15.48
C LYS A 66 -12.68 -21.51 -15.39
N LYS A 67 -11.55 -20.82 -15.59
CA LYS A 67 -10.22 -21.47 -15.62
C LYS A 67 -9.55 -21.49 -14.25
N TRP A 68 -9.60 -20.38 -13.51
CA TRP A 68 -9.02 -20.31 -12.16
C TRP A 68 -9.98 -20.83 -11.08
N ASN A 69 -11.27 -20.97 -11.40
CA ASN A 69 -12.31 -21.42 -10.46
C ASN A 69 -12.29 -20.55 -9.20
N CYS A 70 -12.21 -19.24 -9.40
CA CYS A 70 -12.25 -18.22 -8.37
C CYS A 70 -13.48 -17.33 -8.63
N PRO A 71 -14.42 -17.20 -7.67
CA PRO A 71 -15.53 -16.26 -7.84
C PRO A 71 -15.01 -14.82 -7.83
N VAL A 72 -15.31 -14.05 -8.88
CA VAL A 72 -14.95 -12.63 -8.93
C VAL A 72 -15.92 -11.86 -8.03
N VAL A 73 -15.38 -11.01 -7.17
CA VAL A 73 -16.16 -10.29 -6.14
C VAL A 73 -16.09 -8.78 -6.27
N ALA A 74 -15.09 -8.29 -7.00
CA ALA A 74 -14.88 -6.90 -7.33
C ALA A 74 -13.95 -6.80 -8.54
N VAL A 75 -14.04 -5.69 -9.25
CA VAL A 75 -13.12 -5.27 -10.31
C VAL A 75 -12.55 -3.91 -9.91
N VAL A 76 -11.24 -3.72 -10.03
CA VAL A 76 -10.57 -2.44 -9.81
C VAL A 76 -9.72 -2.12 -11.04
N THR A 77 -9.87 -0.91 -11.56
CA THR A 77 -9.11 -0.42 -12.71
C THR A 77 -8.40 0.89 -12.37
N ASP A 78 -7.35 1.26 -13.11
CA ASP A 78 -6.74 2.58 -13.01
C ASP A 78 -7.70 3.71 -13.44
N ALA A 79 -8.59 3.42 -14.40
CA ALA A 79 -9.63 4.32 -14.87
C ALA A 79 -10.77 4.57 -13.84
N SER A 80 -10.83 3.84 -12.72
CA SER A 80 -11.90 3.92 -11.73
C SER A 80 -11.40 3.71 -10.29
N ASP A 81 -11.63 4.64 -9.37
CA ASP A 81 -11.51 4.48 -7.89
C ASP A 81 -10.33 3.64 -7.32
N CYS A 82 -9.17 3.62 -8.00
CA CYS A 82 -7.96 2.97 -7.48
C CYS A 82 -7.34 3.81 -6.36
N TRP A 83 -7.40 3.34 -5.11
CA TRP A 83 -6.94 4.15 -3.97
C TRP A 83 -5.43 4.39 -3.92
N ALA A 84 -4.65 3.53 -4.58
CA ALA A 84 -3.22 3.77 -4.80
C ALA A 84 -2.98 5.00 -5.68
N HIS A 85 -3.83 5.23 -6.67
CA HIS A 85 -3.81 6.44 -7.49
C HIS A 85 -4.38 7.64 -6.72
N GLN A 86 -5.51 7.46 -6.01
CA GLN A 86 -6.15 8.54 -5.25
C GLN A 86 -5.21 9.18 -4.23
N ILE A 87 -4.41 8.40 -3.49
CA ILE A 87 -3.44 8.96 -2.53
C ILE A 87 -2.29 9.72 -3.21
N ASN A 88 -1.87 9.29 -4.41
CA ASN A 88 -0.88 10.03 -5.21
C ASN A 88 -1.44 11.36 -5.69
N LEU A 89 -2.72 11.40 -6.08
CA LEU A 89 -3.37 12.65 -6.46
C LEU A 89 -3.46 13.63 -5.28
N VAL A 90 -3.58 13.16 -4.01
CA VAL A 90 -3.55 14.07 -2.83
C VAL A 90 -2.21 14.80 -2.75
N VAL A 91 -1.12 14.10 -3.05
CA VAL A 91 0.22 14.68 -3.11
C VAL A 91 0.33 15.67 -4.27
N GLY A 92 -0.26 15.35 -5.43
CA GLY A 92 -0.33 16.28 -6.56
C GLY A 92 -1.07 17.58 -6.21
N ASP A 93 -2.22 17.47 -5.53
CA ASP A 93 -2.96 18.65 -5.05
C ASP A 93 -2.10 19.48 -4.08
N TYR A 94 -1.34 18.83 -3.20
CA TYR A 94 -0.41 19.52 -2.29
C TYR A 94 0.68 20.29 -3.04
N PHE A 95 1.30 19.70 -4.06
CA PHE A 95 2.37 20.36 -4.82
C PHE A 95 1.87 21.49 -5.74
N LYS A 96 0.62 21.44 -6.20
CA LYS A 96 -0.02 22.52 -6.98
C LYS A 96 -0.24 23.81 -6.18
N VAL A 97 -0.21 23.75 -4.84
CA VAL A 97 -0.39 24.94 -4.01
C VAL A 97 0.83 25.85 -4.13
N THR A 98 0.61 27.12 -4.46
CA THR A 98 1.68 28.13 -4.40
C THR A 98 1.98 28.49 -2.95
N THR A 99 2.89 27.75 -2.31
CA THR A 99 3.41 28.09 -0.97
C THR A 99 4.90 28.44 -1.00
N PRO A 100 5.37 29.39 -0.17
CA PRO A 100 6.81 29.66 -0.04
C PRO A 100 7.62 28.41 0.35
N ILE A 101 7.03 27.50 1.13
CA ILE A 101 7.67 26.26 1.59
C ILE A 101 7.99 25.33 0.41
N LEU A 102 7.06 25.17 -0.53
CA LEU A 102 7.22 24.26 -1.67
C LEU A 102 8.30 24.70 -2.65
N THR A 103 8.62 25.99 -2.71
CA THR A 103 9.75 26.49 -3.53
C THR A 103 11.10 25.88 -3.12
N TYR A 104 11.23 25.37 -1.89
CA TYR A 104 12.46 24.75 -1.40
C TYR A 104 12.60 23.28 -1.83
N SER A 105 11.52 22.62 -2.25
CA SER A 105 11.54 21.25 -2.80
C SER A 105 12.39 21.18 -4.08
N GLU A 106 12.23 22.17 -4.95
CA GLU A 106 13.01 22.28 -6.19
C GLU A 106 14.49 22.57 -5.88
N LYS A 107 14.77 23.43 -4.89
CA LYS A 107 16.14 23.70 -4.41
C LYS A 107 16.79 22.45 -3.81
N ALA A 108 16.04 21.64 -3.06
CA ALA A 108 16.52 20.39 -2.50
C ALA A 108 16.85 19.37 -3.60
N THR A 109 15.99 19.22 -4.60
CA THR A 109 16.22 18.35 -5.76
C THR A 109 17.46 18.78 -6.54
N ASN A 110 17.64 20.09 -6.75
CA ASN A 110 18.84 20.65 -7.37
C ASN A 110 20.11 20.39 -6.56
N LEU A 111 20.04 20.49 -5.23
CA LEU A 111 21.16 20.20 -4.33
C LEU A 111 21.55 18.72 -4.39
N ILE A 112 20.58 17.81 -4.32
CA ILE A 112 20.79 16.35 -4.43
C ILE A 112 21.46 16.01 -5.77
N SER A 113 20.94 16.56 -6.87
CA SER A 113 21.52 16.39 -8.21
C SER A 113 22.98 16.85 -8.26
N TRP A 114 23.28 18.02 -7.68
CA TRP A 114 24.65 18.53 -7.62
C TRP A 114 25.57 17.67 -6.74
N LEU A 115 25.13 17.23 -5.56
CA LEU A 115 25.92 16.37 -4.67
C LEU A 115 26.33 15.08 -5.35
N ARG A 116 25.45 14.50 -6.17
CA ARG A 116 25.70 13.28 -6.94
C ARG A 116 26.49 13.51 -8.24
N SER A 117 26.59 14.76 -8.71
CA SER A 117 27.26 15.07 -9.99
C SER A 117 28.78 14.87 -9.97
N ARG A 118 29.40 14.79 -8.78
CA ARG A 118 30.86 14.63 -8.64
C ARG A 118 31.21 13.59 -7.59
N THR A 119 31.93 12.56 -8.00
CA THR A 119 32.41 11.48 -7.11
C THR A 119 33.27 12.00 -5.96
N ILE A 120 34.03 13.08 -6.17
CA ILE A 120 34.84 13.72 -5.13
C ILE A 120 33.99 14.23 -3.95
N ILE A 121 32.78 14.74 -4.21
CA ILE A 121 31.87 15.24 -3.17
C ILE A 121 31.39 14.07 -2.31
N LEU A 122 30.96 12.98 -2.96
CA LEU A 122 30.50 11.77 -2.27
C LEU A 122 31.63 11.12 -1.46
N ALA A 123 32.85 11.08 -2.00
CA ALA A 123 34.03 10.56 -1.29
C ALA A 123 34.36 11.39 -0.05
N LEU A 124 34.32 12.72 -0.15
CA LEU A 124 34.55 13.62 0.99
C LEU A 124 33.47 13.45 2.07
N LEU A 125 32.21 13.36 1.68
CA LEU A 125 31.10 13.12 2.63
C LEU A 125 31.26 11.79 3.37
N ARG A 126 31.59 10.72 2.64
CA ARG A 126 31.87 9.41 3.23
C ARG A 126 33.00 9.48 4.25
N GLN A 127 34.12 10.13 3.91
CA GLN A 127 35.25 10.26 4.82
C GLN A 127 34.89 11.06 6.08
N ILE A 128 34.20 12.19 5.92
CA ILE A 128 33.73 13.02 7.04
C ILE A 128 32.83 12.22 7.99
N GLN A 129 31.94 11.38 7.44
CA GLN A 129 31.05 10.54 8.24
C GLN A 129 31.82 9.48 9.04
N ILE A 130 32.81 8.83 8.41
CA ILE A 130 33.71 7.87 9.07
C ILE A 130 34.49 8.56 10.20
N ASP A 131 35.13 9.68 9.91
CA ASP A 131 35.94 10.43 10.87
C ASP A 131 35.11 10.94 12.06
N SER A 132 33.82 11.24 11.81
CA SER A 132 32.86 11.68 12.82
C SER A 132 32.19 10.53 13.58
N ARG A 133 32.56 9.26 13.33
CA ARG A 133 31.93 8.05 13.88
C ARG A 133 30.40 8.02 13.71
N ARG A 134 29.92 8.49 12.56
CA ARG A 134 28.51 8.45 12.15
C ARG A 134 28.29 7.27 11.22
N ASP A 135 27.03 6.87 11.06
CA ASP A 135 26.65 5.92 10.02
C ASP A 135 26.99 6.48 8.63
N VAL A 136 27.51 5.61 7.77
CA VAL A 136 27.91 5.97 6.41
C VAL A 136 26.70 5.89 5.49
N LEU A 137 26.00 7.01 5.41
CA LEU A 137 24.84 7.25 4.57
C LEU A 137 25.26 7.78 3.19
N THR A 138 24.76 7.16 2.12
CA THR A 138 24.83 7.72 0.76
C THR A 138 23.72 8.74 0.51
N ILE A 139 23.94 9.67 -0.43
CA ILE A 139 22.92 10.60 -0.90
C ILE A 139 21.96 9.85 -1.82
N LEU A 140 20.72 9.64 -1.39
CA LEU A 140 19.72 8.95 -2.22
C LEU A 140 19.34 9.80 -3.43
N ARG A 141 19.14 9.14 -4.57
CA ARG A 141 18.58 9.78 -5.76
C ARG A 141 17.07 9.91 -5.60
N ALA A 142 16.54 11.09 -5.83
CA ALA A 142 15.11 11.22 -6.10
C ALA A 142 14.84 10.66 -7.51
N VAL A 143 14.24 9.46 -7.57
CA VAL A 143 13.79 8.88 -8.84
C VAL A 143 12.49 9.59 -9.23
N LEU A 144 12.49 10.20 -10.41
CA LEU A 144 11.39 11.04 -10.93
C LEU A 144 10.05 10.32 -11.02
N THR A 145 10.06 8.98 -11.09
CA THR A 145 8.87 8.17 -11.34
C THR A 145 8.04 7.91 -10.09
N ARG A 146 8.47 8.31 -8.87
CA ARG A 146 7.67 8.19 -7.63
C ARG A 146 8.01 9.28 -6.60
N TRP A 147 7.03 10.08 -6.18
CA TRP A 147 7.21 11.13 -5.16
C TRP A 147 7.70 10.62 -3.80
N THR A 148 7.41 9.36 -3.45
CA THR A 148 7.94 8.73 -2.23
C THR A 148 9.47 8.64 -2.24
N SER A 149 10.10 8.53 -3.43
CA SER A 149 11.56 8.61 -3.58
C SER A 149 12.08 10.02 -3.28
N HIS A 150 11.34 11.07 -3.63
CA HIS A 150 11.67 12.45 -3.25
C HIS A 150 11.61 12.64 -1.74
N LEU A 151 10.54 12.15 -1.09
CA LEU A 151 10.43 12.16 0.38
C LEU A 151 11.66 11.50 1.04
N ARG A 152 12.05 10.31 0.57
CA ARG A 152 13.25 9.62 1.09
C ARG A 152 14.53 10.39 0.84
N ALA A 153 14.69 10.97 -0.34
CA ALA A 153 15.86 11.78 -0.65
C ALA A 153 15.93 13.04 0.22
N TYR A 154 14.80 13.68 0.54
CA TYR A 154 14.73 14.82 1.44
C TYR A 154 15.04 14.45 2.89
N GLN A 155 14.49 13.33 3.39
CA GLN A 155 14.84 12.79 4.71
C GLN A 155 16.36 12.52 4.81
N ARG A 156 16.92 11.81 3.82
CA ARG A 156 18.36 11.55 3.75
C ARG A 156 19.20 12.83 3.71
N LEU A 157 18.75 13.83 2.97
CA LEU A 157 19.44 15.11 2.87
C LEU A 157 19.48 15.83 4.23
N LEU A 158 18.41 15.74 5.03
CA LEU A 158 18.37 16.26 6.41
C LEU A 158 19.33 15.49 7.33
N ASP A 159 19.39 14.15 7.21
CA ASP A 159 20.31 13.33 8.03
C ASP A 159 21.79 13.64 7.77
N VAL A 160 22.13 13.95 6.51
CA VAL A 160 23.51 14.23 6.08
C VAL A 160 23.89 15.71 6.27
N LEU A 161 22.96 16.58 6.67
CA LEU A 161 23.21 18.02 6.92
C LEU A 161 24.46 18.29 7.78
N PRO A 162 24.70 17.63 8.93
CA PRO A 162 25.88 17.91 9.73
C PRO A 162 27.19 17.64 8.96
N SER A 163 27.22 16.57 8.17
CA SER A 163 28.37 16.23 7.33
C SER A 163 28.57 17.23 6.19
N LEU A 164 27.47 17.72 5.60
CA LEU A 164 27.51 18.77 4.56
C LEU A 164 28.12 20.07 5.11
N ARG A 165 27.75 20.49 6.32
CA ARG A 165 28.30 21.69 6.95
C ARG A 165 29.80 21.56 7.23
N VAL A 166 30.25 20.40 7.71
CA VAL A 166 31.68 20.12 7.90
C VAL A 166 32.42 20.15 6.57
N MET A 167 31.84 19.57 5.51
CA MET A 167 32.43 19.58 4.17
C MET A 167 32.62 21.00 3.64
N VAL A 168 31.61 21.86 3.77
CA VAL A 168 31.67 23.26 3.36
C VAL A 168 32.77 24.00 4.13
N ALA A 169 32.77 23.89 5.46
CA ALA A 169 33.77 24.55 6.31
C ALA A 169 35.20 24.07 6.00
N ALA A 170 35.40 22.77 5.80
CA ALA A 170 36.70 22.20 5.46
C ALA A 170 37.20 22.69 4.09
N GLU A 171 36.31 22.81 3.10
CA GLU A 171 36.66 23.32 1.78
C GLU A 171 36.97 24.83 1.78
N GLU A 172 36.22 25.62 2.56
CA GLU A 172 36.47 27.06 2.70
C GLU A 172 37.80 27.34 3.41
N ALA A 173 38.15 26.53 4.41
CA ALA A 173 39.42 26.60 5.14
C ALA A 173 40.63 26.11 4.33
N ARG A 174 40.43 25.33 3.25
CA ARG A 174 41.53 24.88 2.39
C ARG A 174 42.16 26.06 1.62
N PRO A 175 43.51 26.10 1.52
CA PRO A 175 44.19 27.03 0.63
C PRO A 175 43.66 26.90 -0.80
N VAL A 176 43.55 28.02 -1.53
CA VAL A 176 42.92 28.07 -2.87
C VAL A 176 43.51 27.03 -3.84
N ALA A 177 44.82 26.80 -3.79
CA ALA A 177 45.51 25.83 -4.63
C ALA A 177 45.19 24.35 -4.31
N MET A 178 44.60 24.07 -3.13
CA MET A 178 44.30 22.71 -2.64
C MET A 178 42.79 22.44 -2.55
N ARG A 179 41.95 23.37 -3.03
CA ARG A 179 40.50 23.19 -3.07
C ARG A 179 40.13 22.08 -4.06
N LEU A 180 39.12 21.30 -3.70
CA LEU A 180 38.68 20.12 -4.47
C LEU A 180 37.30 20.32 -5.10
N ILE A 181 36.48 21.20 -4.54
CA ILE A 181 35.09 21.46 -4.95
C ILE A 181 35.01 22.83 -5.66
N LEU A 182 35.60 23.87 -5.07
CA LEU A 182 35.54 25.25 -5.56
C LEU A 182 36.60 25.54 -6.63
N VAL A 183 36.59 24.75 -7.71
CA VAL A 183 37.58 24.78 -8.80
C VAL A 183 36.93 24.81 -10.19
N GLY A 184 37.63 25.46 -11.14
CA GLY A 184 37.28 25.50 -12.56
C GLY A 184 35.89 26.08 -12.86
N ASP A 185 35.32 25.66 -13.98
CA ASP A 185 34.07 26.20 -14.53
C ASP A 185 32.83 25.92 -13.65
N GLY A 186 32.91 24.91 -12.77
CA GLY A 186 31.82 24.60 -11.84
C GLY A 186 31.85 25.36 -10.52
N LYS A 187 32.83 26.25 -10.30
CA LYS A 187 32.99 27.01 -9.05
C LYS A 187 31.73 27.80 -8.70
N ALA A 188 31.16 28.55 -9.65
CA ALA A 188 29.98 29.38 -9.38
C ALA A 188 28.76 28.56 -8.93
N ARG A 189 28.57 27.36 -9.52
CA ARG A 189 27.51 26.43 -9.10
C ARG A 189 27.77 25.90 -7.69
N ALA A 190 29.02 25.53 -7.38
CA ALA A 190 29.39 25.07 -6.04
C ALA A 190 29.20 26.17 -4.97
N GLU A 191 29.55 27.43 -5.26
CA GLU A 191 29.31 28.56 -4.35
C GLU A 191 27.81 28.81 -4.11
N LYS A 192 26.96 28.62 -5.12
CA LYS A 192 25.51 28.68 -4.95
C LYS A 192 25.02 27.56 -4.01
N MET A 193 25.53 26.34 -4.16
CA MET A 193 25.16 25.20 -3.31
C MET A 193 25.69 25.35 -1.88
N PHE A 194 26.89 25.88 -1.68
CA PHE A 194 27.43 26.19 -0.35
C PHE A 194 26.58 27.21 0.38
N ARG A 195 26.16 28.29 -0.31
CA ARG A 195 25.20 29.27 0.24
C ARG A 195 23.89 28.62 0.67
N LEU A 196 23.36 27.70 -0.14
CA LEU A 196 22.14 26.95 0.20
C LEU A 196 22.34 26.01 1.40
N ILE A 197 23.49 25.32 1.50
CA ILE A 197 23.82 24.46 2.65
C ILE A 197 23.92 25.27 3.95
N ASN A 198 24.37 26.52 3.88
CA ASN A 198 24.45 27.41 5.04
C ASN A 198 23.14 28.18 5.33
N ASP A 199 22.12 28.06 4.48
CA ASP A 199 20.83 28.72 4.65
C ASP A 199 19.94 27.95 5.64
N SER A 200 19.78 28.49 6.86
CA SER A 200 18.91 27.89 7.88
C SER A 200 17.44 27.83 7.46
N LEU A 201 16.96 28.79 6.66
CA LEU A 201 15.57 28.82 6.21
C LEU A 201 15.28 27.66 5.27
N PHE A 202 16.21 27.36 4.34
CA PHE A 202 16.12 26.19 3.46
C PHE A 202 15.90 24.89 4.25
N TRP A 203 16.71 24.64 5.28
CA TRP A 203 16.61 23.41 6.07
C TRP A 203 15.32 23.33 6.91
N GLN A 204 14.88 24.46 7.46
CA GLN A 204 13.60 24.53 8.19
C GLN A 204 12.42 24.28 7.26
N SER A 205 12.41 24.88 6.08
CA SER A 205 11.37 24.65 5.07
C SER A 205 11.39 23.21 4.54
N LEU A 206 12.56 22.63 4.27
CA LEU A 206 12.67 21.24 3.84
C LEU A 206 12.14 20.28 4.92
N ALA A 207 12.46 20.53 6.19
CA ALA A 207 11.93 19.74 7.30
C ALA A 207 10.39 19.81 7.38
N ARG A 208 9.79 20.97 7.09
CA ARG A 208 8.32 21.11 6.98
C ARG A 208 7.74 20.35 5.79
N VAL A 209 8.36 20.41 4.62
CA VAL A 209 7.94 19.59 3.46
C VAL A 209 7.96 18.11 3.82
N VAL A 210 9.04 17.63 4.47
CA VAL A 210 9.12 16.24 4.93
C VAL A 210 8.02 15.92 5.94
N ARG A 211 7.77 16.79 6.92
CA ARG A 211 6.67 16.65 7.90
C ARG A 211 5.29 16.53 7.23
N HIS A 212 5.06 17.28 6.15
CA HIS A 212 3.80 17.19 5.40
C HIS A 212 3.71 15.93 4.56
N LEU A 213 4.80 15.48 3.94
CA LEU A 213 4.81 14.32 3.05
C LEU A 213 4.91 12.97 3.79
N GLU A 214 5.48 12.94 4.99
CA GLU A 214 5.73 11.69 5.72
C GLU A 214 4.45 10.89 6.02
N PRO A 215 3.35 11.48 6.56
CA PRO A 215 2.12 10.73 6.78
C PRO A 215 1.53 10.17 5.47
N LEU A 216 1.56 10.96 4.39
CA LEU A 216 1.16 10.49 3.06
C LEU A 216 2.06 9.35 2.57
N GLY A 217 3.36 9.38 2.87
CA GLY A 217 4.31 8.35 2.42
C GLY A 217 4.03 7.01 3.08
N LYS A 218 3.72 7.04 4.38
CA LYS A 218 3.24 5.89 5.14
C LYS A 218 1.92 5.37 4.58
N ALA A 219 0.98 6.26 4.27
CA ALA A 219 -0.30 5.89 3.67
C ALA A 219 -0.14 5.26 2.28
N ALA A 220 0.71 5.83 1.42
CA ALA A 220 0.97 5.30 0.09
C ALA A 220 1.53 3.88 0.16
N ASN A 221 2.49 3.61 1.06
CA ASN A 221 3.04 2.27 1.26
C ASN A 221 1.95 1.26 1.67
N VAL A 222 1.08 1.62 2.61
CA VAL A 222 -0.04 0.75 3.04
C VAL A 222 -1.08 0.56 1.93
N ILE A 223 -1.47 1.64 1.25
CA ILE A 223 -2.52 1.63 0.24
C ILE A 223 -2.07 1.01 -1.08
N GLN A 224 -0.78 1.04 -1.41
CA GLN A 224 -0.19 0.40 -2.59
C GLN A 224 0.19 -1.08 -2.35
N ALA A 225 -0.03 -1.60 -1.14
CA ALA A 225 0.19 -3.01 -0.84
C ALA A 225 -0.65 -3.89 -1.78
N ALA A 226 -0.10 -5.06 -2.15
CA ALA A 226 -0.77 -6.02 -3.06
C ALA A 226 -2.18 -6.41 -2.59
N TYR A 227 -2.34 -6.45 -1.27
CA TYR A 227 -3.57 -6.73 -0.59
C TYR A 227 -3.89 -5.57 0.35
N CYS A 228 -4.48 -4.51 -0.21
CA CYS A 228 -5.05 -3.40 0.54
C CYS A 228 -6.56 -3.51 0.54
N ARG A 229 -7.17 -3.68 1.71
CA ARG A 229 -8.62 -3.84 1.87
C ARG A 229 -9.33 -2.49 2.01
N LEU A 230 -10.63 -2.47 1.75
CA LEU A 230 -11.48 -1.28 1.89
C LEU A 230 -11.45 -0.68 3.32
N ASP A 231 -11.49 -1.51 4.36
CA ASP A 231 -11.39 -1.06 5.75
C ASP A 231 -10.07 -0.34 6.03
N THR A 232 -8.97 -0.86 5.46
CA THR A 232 -7.63 -0.28 5.61
C THR A 232 -7.54 1.09 4.96
N VAL A 233 -8.13 1.25 3.76
CA VAL A 233 -8.19 2.56 3.09
C VAL A 233 -8.93 3.57 3.95
N LEU A 234 -10.17 3.29 4.36
CA LEU A 234 -10.97 4.26 5.11
C LEU A 234 -10.34 4.62 6.46
N LEU A 235 -9.79 3.63 7.18
CA LEU A 235 -9.04 3.87 8.41
C LEU A 235 -7.77 4.71 8.17
N MET A 236 -7.06 4.50 7.05
CA MET A 236 -5.92 5.35 6.68
C MET A 236 -6.34 6.78 6.39
N LEU A 237 -7.46 7.02 5.71
CA LEU A 237 -7.99 8.37 5.48
C LEU A 237 -8.32 9.07 6.80
N GLY A 238 -9.00 8.37 7.72
CA GLY A 238 -9.27 8.87 9.07
C GLY A 238 -7.98 9.16 9.85
N TYR A 239 -6.98 8.27 9.77
CA TYR A 239 -5.68 8.50 10.39
C TYR A 239 -5.00 9.76 9.86
N LEU A 240 -4.95 9.94 8.53
CA LEU A 240 -4.37 11.13 7.89
C LEU A 240 -5.10 12.39 8.33
N TYR A 241 -6.43 12.38 8.28
CA TYR A 241 -7.25 13.51 8.73
C TYR A 241 -6.89 13.90 10.17
N ALA A 242 -6.84 12.92 11.09
CA ALA A 242 -6.48 13.14 12.49
C ALA A 242 -5.07 13.72 12.69
N VAL A 243 -4.11 13.34 11.83
CA VAL A 243 -2.73 13.82 11.88
C VAL A 243 -2.66 15.27 11.39
N TYR A 244 -3.26 15.56 10.24
CA TYR A 244 -3.23 16.88 9.62
C TYR A 244 -4.05 17.93 10.37
N SER A 245 -5.21 17.57 10.94
CA SER A 245 -6.01 18.50 11.75
C SER A 245 -5.29 19.01 13.00
N LYS A 246 -4.20 18.36 13.42
CA LYS A 246 -3.35 18.79 14.55
C LYS A 246 -2.18 19.67 14.11
N MET A 247 -1.93 19.82 12.82
CA MET A 247 -0.88 20.71 12.30
C MET A 247 -1.42 22.13 12.17
N THR A 248 -1.39 22.88 13.27
CA THR A 248 -1.98 24.23 13.38
C THR A 248 -0.96 25.37 13.28
N ASP A 249 0.29 25.07 12.91
CA ASP A 249 1.30 26.11 12.69
C ASP A 249 0.89 26.98 11.48
N PRO A 250 0.85 28.32 11.60
CA PRO A 250 0.43 29.21 10.51
C PRO A 250 1.17 28.98 9.19
N ASP A 251 2.43 28.58 9.24
CA ASP A 251 3.23 28.33 8.05
C ASP A 251 2.87 26.99 7.38
N ASP A 252 2.35 26.02 8.15
CA ASP A 252 1.90 24.72 7.66
C ASP A 252 0.48 24.80 7.06
N CYS A 253 -0.36 25.72 7.57
CA CYS A 253 -1.80 25.82 7.32
C CYS A 253 -2.21 25.73 5.85
N ASN A 254 -1.55 26.44 4.94
CA ASN A 254 -1.97 26.45 3.53
C ASN A 254 -1.84 25.05 2.89
N GLY A 255 -0.69 24.40 3.08
CA GLY A 255 -0.46 23.05 2.55
C GLY A 255 -1.32 21.99 3.25
N VAL A 256 -1.49 22.09 4.56
CA VAL A 256 -2.28 21.16 5.36
C VAL A 256 -3.77 21.24 5.02
N THR A 257 -4.32 22.45 4.86
CA THR A 257 -5.71 22.65 4.45
C THR A 257 -5.98 22.03 3.09
N THR A 258 -5.10 22.23 2.11
CA THR A 258 -5.25 21.58 0.79
C THR A 258 -5.24 20.06 0.89
N ILE A 259 -4.38 19.47 1.74
CA ILE A 259 -4.37 18.03 1.97
C ILE A 259 -5.72 17.57 2.56
N LEU A 260 -6.25 18.26 3.59
CA LEU A 260 -7.53 17.93 4.21
C LEU A 260 -8.70 18.03 3.22
N GLU A 261 -8.76 19.11 2.43
CA GLU A 261 -9.77 19.31 1.39
C GLU A 261 -9.68 18.23 0.30
N SER A 262 -8.45 17.86 -0.08
CA SER A 262 -8.17 16.81 -1.05
C SER A 262 -8.62 15.42 -0.58
N LEU A 263 -8.42 15.11 0.71
CA LEU A 263 -8.92 13.88 1.34
C LEU A 263 -10.44 13.84 1.37
N GLU A 264 -11.10 14.92 1.80
CA GLU A 264 -12.57 15.01 1.83
C GLU A 264 -13.18 14.91 0.44
N ARG A 265 -12.58 15.55 -0.57
CA ARG A 265 -13.04 15.48 -1.97
C ARG A 265 -13.07 14.05 -2.50
N ARG A 266 -12.02 13.28 -2.21
CA ARG A 266 -11.92 11.87 -2.61
C ARG A 266 -12.89 10.99 -1.84
N TRP A 267 -13.05 11.24 -0.54
CA TRP A 267 -14.05 10.55 0.25
C TRP A 267 -15.47 10.86 -0.23
N ALA A 268 -15.78 12.09 -0.62
CA ALA A 268 -17.11 12.46 -1.11
C ALA A 268 -17.53 11.70 -2.38
N LYS A 269 -16.57 11.37 -3.26
CA LYS A 269 -16.78 10.56 -4.47
C LYS A 269 -16.89 9.04 -4.18
N ALA A 270 -16.35 8.58 -3.06
CA ALA A 270 -16.30 7.16 -2.72
C ALA A 270 -17.69 6.55 -2.40
N ASP A 271 -17.80 5.23 -2.55
CA ASP A 271 -18.96 4.47 -2.12
C ASP A 271 -18.98 4.26 -0.59
N HIS A 272 -19.56 5.21 0.14
CA HIS A 272 -19.49 5.24 1.61
C HIS A 272 -19.94 3.93 2.27
N GLU A 273 -21.01 3.31 1.79
CA GLU A 273 -21.62 2.16 2.44
C GLU A 273 -20.69 0.94 2.50
N ILE A 274 -19.98 0.64 1.40
CA ILE A 274 -19.10 -0.55 1.38
C ILE A 274 -17.84 -0.35 2.20
N PHE A 275 -17.28 0.87 2.22
CA PHE A 275 -16.13 1.19 3.06
C PHE A 275 -16.50 1.15 4.55
N MET A 276 -17.64 1.73 4.91
CA MET A 276 -18.14 1.68 6.29
C MET A 276 -18.49 0.23 6.70
N ALA A 277 -19.14 -0.54 5.83
CA ALA A 277 -19.43 -1.95 6.07
C ALA A 277 -18.15 -2.76 6.28
N ALA A 278 -17.08 -2.50 5.51
CA ALA A 278 -15.80 -3.18 5.66
C ALA A 278 -15.22 -3.01 7.07
N ILE A 279 -15.29 -1.80 7.66
CA ILE A 279 -14.84 -1.56 9.04
C ILE A 279 -15.78 -2.27 10.03
N ILE A 280 -17.10 -2.11 9.88
CA ILE A 280 -18.09 -2.70 10.81
C ILE A 280 -17.97 -4.22 10.85
N LEU A 281 -17.81 -4.86 9.68
CA LEU A 281 -17.67 -6.31 9.53
C LEU A 281 -16.28 -6.81 9.92
N ASN A 282 -15.29 -5.93 10.11
CA ASN A 282 -14.00 -6.34 10.62
C ASN A 282 -14.10 -6.58 12.13
N PRO A 283 -13.91 -7.82 12.62
CA PRO A 283 -14.06 -8.16 14.03
C PRO A 283 -13.06 -7.45 14.95
N LEU A 284 -11.94 -6.96 14.41
CA LEU A 284 -10.94 -6.21 15.16
C LEU A 284 -11.46 -4.84 15.61
N TYR A 285 -12.41 -4.27 14.86
CA TYR A 285 -12.90 -2.91 15.06
C TYR A 285 -14.39 -2.88 15.42
N GLY A 286 -15.24 -3.58 14.65
CA GLY A 286 -16.68 -3.38 14.75
C GLY A 286 -17.06 -1.93 14.44
N ASN A 287 -17.96 -1.36 15.24
CA ASN A 287 -18.38 0.04 15.08
C ASN A 287 -17.58 1.05 15.93
N THR A 288 -16.54 0.62 16.67
CA THR A 288 -15.83 1.51 17.60
C THR A 288 -15.05 2.66 16.93
N PRO A 289 -14.53 2.54 15.69
CA PRO A 289 -13.84 3.67 15.05
C PRO A 289 -14.77 4.85 14.74
N PHE A 290 -16.07 4.61 14.56
CA PHE A 290 -17.03 5.64 14.14
C PHE A 290 -17.46 6.54 15.30
N ALA A 291 -17.89 7.76 14.97
CA ALA A 291 -18.46 8.66 15.95
C ALA A 291 -19.70 8.01 16.62
N PRO A 292 -19.86 8.11 17.96
CA PRO A 292 -20.91 7.38 18.68
C PRO A 292 -22.34 7.64 18.19
N GLU A 293 -22.62 8.86 17.75
CA GLU A 293 -23.94 9.30 17.27
C GLU A 293 -24.11 9.13 15.75
N LEU A 294 -23.12 8.54 15.05
CA LEU A 294 -23.16 8.42 13.59
C LEU A 294 -24.26 7.45 13.12
N LEU A 295 -24.25 6.23 13.65
CA LEU A 295 -25.21 5.18 13.32
C LEU A 295 -25.55 4.38 14.57
N ASN A 296 -26.83 4.32 14.91
CA ASN A 296 -27.33 3.38 15.91
C ASN A 296 -27.37 1.95 15.35
N ASN A 297 -27.63 0.96 16.20
CA ASN A 297 -27.70 -0.46 15.79
C ASN A 297 -28.73 -0.75 14.69
N ALA A 298 -29.78 0.07 14.55
CA ALA A 298 -30.75 -0.07 13.48
C ALA A 298 -30.19 0.44 12.14
N GLY A 299 -29.55 1.62 12.14
CA GLY A 299 -28.86 2.17 10.98
C GLY A 299 -27.73 1.27 10.48
N ILE A 300 -26.92 0.72 11.40
CA ILE A 300 -25.87 -0.26 11.01
C ILE A 300 -26.49 -1.49 10.34
N ARG A 301 -27.56 -2.05 10.90
CA ARG A 301 -28.22 -3.21 10.32
C ARG A 301 -28.79 -2.91 8.94
N GLU A 302 -29.41 -1.75 8.76
CA GLU A 302 -29.96 -1.34 7.47
C GLU A 302 -28.87 -1.16 6.41
N LEU A 303 -27.76 -0.51 6.76
CA LEU A 303 -26.58 -0.37 5.90
C LEU A 303 -26.04 -1.75 5.49
N LEU A 304 -25.86 -2.66 6.46
CA LEU A 304 -25.36 -4.01 6.16
C LEU A 304 -26.34 -4.85 5.35
N VAL A 305 -27.66 -4.64 5.50
CA VAL A 305 -28.68 -5.28 4.65
C VAL A 305 -28.59 -4.76 3.23
N ARG A 306 -28.46 -3.45 3.00
CA ARG A 306 -28.28 -2.89 1.64
C ARG A 306 -27.02 -3.42 0.99
N VAL A 307 -25.90 -3.45 1.72
CA VAL A 307 -24.64 -4.03 1.23
C VAL A 307 -24.78 -5.52 0.96
N TYR A 308 -25.48 -6.29 1.81
CA TYR A 308 -25.74 -7.71 1.58
C TYR A 308 -26.49 -7.93 0.27
N LYS A 309 -27.59 -7.20 0.05
CA LYS A 309 -28.38 -7.30 -1.18
C LYS A 309 -27.54 -7.00 -2.41
N ARG A 310 -26.74 -5.93 -2.35
CA ARG A 310 -25.89 -5.48 -3.45
C ARG A 310 -24.79 -6.50 -3.79
N VAL A 311 -24.14 -7.06 -2.78
CA VAL A 311 -22.97 -7.93 -2.94
C VAL A 311 -23.35 -9.38 -3.30
N PHE A 312 -24.50 -9.86 -2.82
CA PHE A 312 -25.02 -11.19 -3.13
C PHE A 312 -26.08 -11.21 -4.24
N HIS A 313 -26.41 -10.04 -4.79
CA HIS A 313 -27.42 -9.87 -5.85
C HIS A 313 -28.75 -10.55 -5.51
N THR A 314 -29.25 -10.32 -4.30
CA THR A 314 -30.49 -10.92 -3.79
C THR A 314 -31.33 -9.89 -3.04
N GLU A 315 -32.65 -9.93 -3.21
CA GLU A 315 -33.59 -9.17 -2.37
C GLU A 315 -33.95 -9.90 -1.08
N ASP A 316 -33.83 -11.23 -1.08
CA ASP A 316 -34.13 -12.08 0.06
C ASP A 316 -32.91 -12.14 0.99
N VAL A 317 -32.96 -11.34 2.05
CA VAL A 317 -31.95 -11.33 3.11
C VAL A 317 -32.44 -12.19 4.27
N PRO A 318 -31.73 -13.27 4.62
CA PRO A 318 -32.16 -14.16 5.70
C PRO A 318 -32.40 -13.41 7.01
N LEU A 319 -33.51 -13.69 7.70
CA LEU A 319 -33.77 -13.11 9.03
C LEU A 319 -32.63 -13.43 10.02
N THR A 320 -32.00 -14.59 9.86
CA THR A 320 -30.82 -15.02 10.61
C THR A 320 -29.63 -14.07 10.47
N PHE A 321 -29.44 -13.45 9.30
CA PHE A 321 -28.42 -12.43 9.09
C PHE A 321 -28.69 -11.21 9.97
N SER A 322 -29.90 -10.67 9.94
CA SER A 322 -30.30 -9.51 10.75
C SER A 322 -30.15 -9.77 12.26
N ILE A 323 -30.53 -10.97 12.72
CA ILE A 323 -30.35 -11.39 14.12
C ILE A 323 -28.86 -11.45 14.47
N GLN A 324 -28.04 -12.06 13.61
CA GLN A 324 -26.60 -12.20 13.84
C GLN A 324 -25.88 -10.86 13.84
N VAL A 325 -26.28 -9.89 13.01
CA VAL A 325 -25.73 -8.52 13.06
C VAL A 325 -25.92 -7.91 14.45
N GLY A 326 -27.13 -8.01 15.01
CA GLY A 326 -27.39 -7.50 16.36
C GLY A 326 -26.55 -8.20 17.43
N GLN A 327 -26.44 -9.53 17.35
CA GLN A 327 -25.63 -10.33 18.30
C GLN A 327 -24.13 -10.04 18.17
N TYR A 328 -23.63 -9.84 16.96
CA TYR A 328 -22.24 -9.48 16.66
C TYR A 328 -21.88 -8.12 17.25
N LEU A 329 -22.69 -7.09 16.99
CA LEU A 329 -22.46 -5.74 17.53
C LEU A 329 -22.50 -5.72 19.07
N GLN A 330 -23.39 -6.50 19.68
CA GLN A 330 -23.51 -6.58 21.14
C GLN A 330 -22.55 -7.60 21.77
N ARG A 331 -21.79 -8.36 20.98
CA ARG A 331 -20.92 -9.46 21.44
C ARG A 331 -21.66 -10.46 22.34
N THR A 332 -22.86 -10.88 21.92
CA THR A 332 -23.70 -11.84 22.65
C THR A 332 -23.82 -13.17 21.90
N ASN A 333 -24.37 -14.18 22.58
CA ASN A 333 -24.69 -15.48 21.99
C ASN A 333 -23.46 -16.12 21.31
N LYS A 334 -23.52 -16.38 19.99
CA LYS A 334 -22.44 -16.97 19.20
C LYS A 334 -21.18 -16.09 19.15
N PHE A 335 -21.28 -14.83 19.54
CA PHE A 335 -20.18 -13.85 19.53
C PHE A 335 -19.69 -13.49 20.93
N SER A 336 -20.11 -14.22 21.98
CA SER A 336 -19.68 -13.95 23.37
C SER A 336 -18.17 -14.01 23.58
N ASN A 337 -17.49 -14.91 22.86
CA ASN A 337 -16.03 -15.08 22.93
C ASN A 337 -15.26 -14.17 21.95
N LEU A 338 -15.96 -13.37 21.13
CA LEU A 338 -15.34 -12.57 20.07
C LEU A 338 -14.25 -11.64 20.61
N GLY A 339 -14.49 -10.98 21.74
CA GLY A 339 -13.50 -10.09 22.36
C GLY A 339 -12.22 -10.83 22.76
N THR A 340 -12.34 -12.04 23.31
CA THR A 340 -11.19 -12.87 23.66
C THR A 340 -10.41 -13.31 22.42
N THR A 341 -11.11 -13.74 21.36
CA THR A 341 -10.47 -14.14 20.11
C THR A 341 -9.76 -12.97 19.41
N VAL A 342 -10.36 -11.77 19.43
CA VAL A 342 -9.73 -10.55 18.90
C VAL A 342 -8.44 -10.22 19.67
N ASN A 343 -8.47 -10.27 21.00
CA ASN A 343 -7.27 -10.03 21.81
C ASN A 343 -6.16 -11.05 21.52
N LEU A 344 -6.52 -12.33 21.34
CA LEU A 344 -5.56 -13.36 20.94
C LEU A 344 -4.96 -13.07 19.55
N ALA A 345 -5.77 -12.61 18.60
CA ALA A 345 -5.31 -12.24 17.26
C ALA A 345 -4.32 -11.07 17.29
N ILE A 346 -4.61 -10.05 18.10
CA ILE A 346 -3.73 -8.88 18.28
C ILE A 346 -2.40 -9.30 18.90
N VAL A 347 -2.43 -10.00 20.04
CA VAL A 347 -1.22 -10.45 20.74
C VAL A 347 -0.38 -11.37 19.85
N LYS A 348 -1.02 -12.29 19.12
CA LYS A 348 -0.32 -13.16 18.16
C LYS A 348 0.38 -12.34 17.07
N ALA A 349 -0.31 -11.37 16.47
CA ALA A 349 0.27 -10.52 15.44
C ALA A 349 1.43 -9.69 15.97
N GLU A 350 1.32 -9.13 17.17
CA GLU A 350 2.42 -8.42 17.85
C GLU A 350 3.63 -9.32 18.06
N LEU A 351 3.42 -10.54 18.58
CA LEU A 351 4.48 -11.52 18.78
C LEU A 351 5.15 -11.95 17.47
N GLU A 352 4.42 -11.97 16.36
CA GLU A 352 4.95 -12.29 15.03
C GLU A 352 5.51 -11.08 14.28
N GLY A 353 5.41 -9.87 14.85
CA GLY A 353 5.80 -8.65 14.15
C GLY A 353 4.93 -8.37 12.91
N LYS A 354 3.68 -8.82 12.90
CA LYS A 354 2.69 -8.63 11.82
C LYS A 354 1.54 -7.71 12.24
N THR A 355 0.72 -7.30 11.28
CA THR A 355 -0.55 -6.63 11.56
C THR A 355 -1.63 -7.68 11.86
N PRO A 356 -2.58 -7.41 12.77
CA PRO A 356 -3.66 -8.35 13.05
C PRO A 356 -4.50 -8.64 11.79
N ASP A 357 -4.64 -9.92 11.45
CA ASP A 357 -5.45 -10.37 10.31
C ASP A 357 -6.89 -10.66 10.76
N PRO A 358 -7.92 -9.95 10.24
CA PRO A 358 -9.30 -10.25 10.58
C PRO A 358 -9.71 -11.68 10.19
N PHE A 359 -9.13 -12.27 9.14
CA PHE A 359 -9.47 -13.63 8.72
C PHE A 359 -9.07 -14.68 9.76
N TYR A 360 -8.06 -14.40 10.60
CA TYR A 360 -7.73 -15.27 11.73
C TYR A 360 -8.90 -15.39 12.70
N VAL A 361 -9.52 -14.26 13.06
CA VAL A 361 -10.69 -14.23 13.96
C VAL A 361 -11.92 -14.87 13.29
N LEU A 362 -12.17 -14.56 12.02
CA LEU A 362 -13.28 -15.15 11.28
C LEU A 362 -13.16 -16.68 11.21
N ASN A 363 -11.97 -17.21 10.95
CA ASN A 363 -11.73 -18.65 10.86
C ASN A 363 -11.87 -19.36 12.21
N ASP A 364 -11.36 -18.76 13.29
CA ASP A 364 -11.44 -19.34 14.64
C ASP A 364 -12.89 -19.40 15.16
N MET A 365 -13.73 -18.46 14.72
CA MET A 365 -15.14 -18.38 15.09
C MET A 365 -16.08 -19.15 14.15
N SER A 366 -15.57 -19.80 13.09
CA SER A 366 -16.37 -20.60 12.15
C SER A 366 -16.69 -22.00 12.71
N TYR A 367 -17.88 -22.53 12.39
CA TYR A 367 -18.31 -23.85 12.85
C TYR A 367 -18.00 -24.93 11.80
N GLY A 368 -16.75 -25.40 11.76
CA GLY A 368 -16.28 -26.36 10.77
C GLY A 368 -16.48 -25.82 9.34
N ASN A 369 -17.23 -26.53 8.50
CA ASN A 369 -17.49 -26.13 7.12
C ASN A 369 -18.69 -25.16 6.98
N LYS A 370 -19.35 -24.76 8.07
CA LYS A 370 -20.51 -23.87 8.03
C LYS A 370 -20.16 -22.51 8.61
N ASP A 371 -20.27 -21.49 7.79
CA ASP A 371 -20.03 -20.11 8.23
C ASP A 371 -21.29 -19.47 8.82
N LEU A 372 -21.09 -18.39 9.58
CA LEU A 372 -22.17 -17.51 10.03
C LEU A 372 -22.54 -16.55 8.88
N GLU A 373 -23.80 -16.19 8.75
CA GLU A 373 -24.30 -15.31 7.66
C GLU A 373 -23.56 -13.96 7.66
N VAL A 374 -23.35 -13.39 8.86
CA VAL A 374 -22.61 -12.12 9.00
C VAL A 374 -21.14 -12.28 8.61
N PHE A 375 -20.53 -13.45 8.85
CA PHE A 375 -19.16 -13.74 8.43
C PHE A 375 -19.05 -14.07 6.94
N GLY A 376 -20.08 -14.65 6.33
CA GLY A 376 -20.19 -14.77 4.87
C GLY A 376 -20.08 -13.40 4.19
N LEU A 377 -20.83 -12.40 4.68
CA LEU A 377 -20.69 -11.03 4.21
C LEU A 377 -19.31 -10.44 4.54
N SER A 378 -18.81 -10.66 5.76
CA SER A 378 -17.50 -10.16 6.20
C SER A 378 -16.38 -10.65 5.27
N ARG A 379 -16.34 -11.95 4.96
CA ARG A 379 -15.33 -12.54 4.07
C ARG A 379 -15.41 -11.99 2.67
N ARG A 380 -16.63 -11.80 2.14
CA ARG A 380 -16.86 -11.25 0.82
C ARG A 380 -16.34 -9.81 0.73
N VAL A 381 -16.73 -8.95 1.68
CA VAL A 381 -16.30 -7.53 1.71
C VAL A 381 -14.81 -7.38 2.01
N LEU A 382 -14.27 -8.10 3.00
CA LEU A 382 -12.85 -8.02 3.38
C LEU A 382 -11.91 -8.70 2.37
N SER A 383 -12.43 -9.47 1.42
CA SER A 383 -11.62 -9.99 0.30
C SER A 383 -11.38 -8.96 -0.80
N ILE A 384 -12.13 -7.85 -0.82
CA ILE A 384 -12.01 -6.81 -1.84
C ILE A 384 -10.68 -6.07 -1.66
N THR A 385 -9.88 -6.02 -2.72
CA THR A 385 -8.68 -5.19 -2.80
C THR A 385 -9.02 -3.85 -3.44
N ALA A 386 -8.55 -2.74 -2.87
CA ALA A 386 -8.95 -1.38 -3.24
C ALA A 386 -7.98 -0.66 -4.21
N ASN A 387 -7.07 -1.39 -4.84
CA ASN A 387 -6.06 -0.84 -5.75
C ASN A 387 -5.76 -1.78 -6.91
N SER A 388 -5.05 -1.28 -7.92
CA SER A 388 -4.44 -2.03 -9.03
C SER A 388 -2.90 -2.01 -8.98
N ALA A 389 -2.27 -1.63 -7.86
CA ALA A 389 -0.82 -1.44 -7.72
C ALA A 389 0.03 -2.72 -7.97
N SER A 390 -0.60 -3.89 -7.99
CA SER A 390 0.04 -5.13 -8.46
C SER A 390 0.37 -5.08 -9.96
N CYS A 391 -0.47 -4.42 -10.76
CA CYS A 391 -0.24 -4.23 -12.19
C CYS A 391 0.94 -3.29 -12.44
N GLU A 392 1.02 -2.16 -11.74
CA GLU A 392 2.19 -1.26 -11.82
C GLU A 392 3.52 -1.99 -11.51
N ARG A 393 3.52 -2.90 -10.52
CA ARG A 393 4.72 -3.71 -10.19
C ARG A 393 5.07 -4.70 -11.30
N LEU A 394 4.06 -5.26 -11.98
CA LEU A 394 4.26 -6.06 -13.18
C LEU A 394 4.91 -5.22 -14.29
N PHE A 395 4.37 -4.03 -14.55
CA PHE A 395 4.89 -3.12 -15.57
C PHE A 395 6.29 -2.59 -15.26
N SER A 396 6.59 -2.30 -13.99
CA SER A 396 7.96 -1.97 -13.58
C SER A 396 8.95 -3.08 -13.92
N THR A 397 8.54 -4.35 -13.77
CA THR A 397 9.35 -5.49 -14.19
C THR A 397 9.49 -5.55 -15.71
N PHE A 398 8.46 -5.21 -16.46
CA PHE A 398 8.53 -5.13 -17.92
C PHE A 398 9.44 -3.99 -18.38
N GLY A 399 9.42 -2.82 -17.75
CA GLY A 399 10.34 -1.73 -18.04
C GLY A 399 11.80 -2.16 -17.92
N GLN A 400 12.18 -2.85 -16.84
CA GLN A 400 13.53 -3.40 -16.69
C GLN A 400 13.95 -4.33 -17.85
N VAL A 401 13.00 -5.11 -18.39
CA VAL A 401 13.25 -6.10 -19.45
C VAL A 401 13.18 -5.48 -20.85
N LEU A 402 12.32 -4.48 -21.06
CA LEU A 402 12.06 -3.88 -22.37
C LEU A 402 12.93 -2.65 -22.67
N THR A 403 13.24 -1.82 -21.67
CA THR A 403 13.95 -0.54 -21.88
C THR A 403 15.42 -0.61 -21.45
N LYS A 404 15.73 -1.28 -20.32
CA LYS A 404 17.08 -1.24 -19.72
C LYS A 404 18.01 -2.37 -20.15
N HIS A 405 17.58 -3.62 -20.01
CA HIS A 405 18.36 -4.75 -20.48
C HIS A 405 17.99 -5.03 -21.93
N ARG A 406 18.98 -5.24 -22.82
CA ARG A 406 18.78 -5.56 -24.24
C ARG A 406 18.16 -6.95 -24.47
N THR A 407 17.20 -7.35 -23.65
CA THR A 407 16.50 -8.62 -23.67
C THR A 407 15.32 -8.52 -24.63
N ARG A 408 15.47 -9.06 -25.85
CA ARG A 408 14.39 -9.20 -26.84
C ARG A 408 13.45 -10.35 -26.47
N LEU A 409 12.90 -10.34 -25.25
CA LEU A 409 11.95 -11.35 -24.82
C LEU A 409 10.57 -11.10 -25.45
N LEU A 410 9.93 -12.15 -25.92
CA LEU A 410 8.53 -12.11 -26.33
C LEU A 410 7.63 -11.90 -25.10
N LEU A 411 6.46 -11.29 -25.29
CA LEU A 411 5.52 -10.96 -24.20
C LEU A 411 5.26 -12.15 -23.27
N LYS A 412 5.02 -13.35 -23.82
CA LYS A 412 4.83 -14.57 -23.04
C LYS A 412 5.99 -14.84 -22.06
N ASN A 413 7.23 -14.71 -22.52
CA ASN A 413 8.40 -14.97 -21.68
C ASN A 413 8.60 -13.86 -20.65
N MET A 414 8.27 -12.61 -21.01
CA MET A 414 8.30 -11.50 -20.05
C MET A 414 7.29 -11.70 -18.93
N THR A 415 6.05 -12.08 -19.26
CA THR A 415 5.00 -12.37 -18.27
C THR A 415 5.44 -13.49 -17.34
N CYS A 416 5.94 -14.61 -17.87
CA CYS A 416 6.45 -15.70 -17.04
C CYS A 416 7.62 -15.25 -16.14
N GLN A 417 8.54 -14.43 -16.64
CA GLN A 417 9.63 -13.91 -15.82
C GLN A 417 9.13 -12.99 -14.69
N ALA A 418 8.15 -12.13 -15.01
CA ALA A 418 7.59 -11.22 -14.03
C ALA A 418 6.74 -11.95 -12.98
N GLU A 419 6.01 -13.00 -13.35
CA GLU A 419 5.33 -13.91 -12.43
C GLU A 419 6.30 -14.58 -11.46
N VAL A 420 7.42 -15.13 -11.96
CA VAL A 420 8.45 -15.75 -11.12
C VAL A 420 9.08 -14.72 -10.18
N LYS A 421 9.41 -13.51 -10.68
CA LYS A 421 9.91 -12.41 -9.85
C LYS A 421 8.91 -12.01 -8.76
N ALA A 422 7.63 -11.90 -9.10
CA ALA A 422 6.56 -11.56 -8.15
C ALA A 422 6.41 -12.64 -7.07
N HIS A 423 6.45 -13.92 -7.46
CA HIS A 423 6.38 -15.04 -6.54
C HIS A 423 7.58 -15.06 -5.57
N ILE A 424 8.81 -14.95 -6.10
CA ILE A 424 10.04 -14.88 -5.29
C ILE A 424 9.99 -13.68 -4.33
N ARG A 425 9.54 -12.50 -4.81
CA ARG A 425 9.41 -11.31 -3.96
C ARG A 425 8.39 -11.51 -2.84
N SER A 426 7.26 -12.14 -3.13
CA SER A 426 6.23 -12.46 -2.14
C SER A 426 6.74 -13.46 -1.08
N GLU A 427 7.48 -14.49 -1.50
CA GLU A 427 8.15 -15.44 -0.61
C GLU A 427 9.24 -14.77 0.24
N HIS A 428 10.08 -13.92 -0.36
CA HIS A 428 11.12 -13.20 0.37
C HIS A 428 10.56 -12.23 1.41
N LEU A 429 9.47 -11.51 1.13
CA LEU A 429 8.83 -10.66 2.13
C LEU A 429 8.33 -11.48 3.33
N ARG A 430 7.81 -12.69 3.10
CA ARG A 430 7.40 -13.61 4.16
C ARG A 430 8.59 -14.15 4.95
N HIS A 431 9.67 -14.52 4.28
CA HIS A 431 10.87 -15.02 4.93
C HIS A 431 11.71 -13.94 5.60
N LEU A 432 11.65 -12.68 5.15
CA LEU A 432 12.26 -11.53 5.84
C LEU A 432 11.59 -11.32 7.21
N ASP A 433 10.28 -11.45 7.30
CA ASP A 433 9.56 -11.43 8.58
C ASP A 433 9.99 -12.61 9.49
N GLU A 434 10.17 -13.82 8.94
CA GLU A 434 10.66 -14.99 9.69
C GLU A 434 12.12 -14.86 10.13
N GLN A 435 13.01 -14.38 9.25
CA GLN A 435 14.42 -14.14 9.55
C GLN A 435 14.59 -12.99 10.54
N ARG A 436 13.74 -11.96 10.50
CA ARG A 436 13.68 -10.90 11.50
C ARG A 436 13.25 -11.46 12.84
N MET A 437 12.24 -12.33 12.89
CA MET A 437 11.85 -13.05 14.12
C MET A 437 12.99 -13.94 14.65
N GLN A 438 13.76 -14.57 13.77
CA GLN A 438 14.91 -15.38 14.16
C GLN A 438 16.08 -14.52 14.67
N LYS A 439 16.38 -13.39 14.02
CA LYS A 439 17.39 -12.40 14.47
C LYS A 439 16.97 -11.68 15.76
N LEU A 440 15.67 -11.39 15.95
CA LEU A 440 15.14 -10.85 17.20
C LEU A 440 15.25 -11.88 18.32
N ARG A 441 14.86 -13.13 18.08
CA ARG A 441 15.03 -14.24 19.04
C ARG A 441 16.50 -14.43 19.40
N GLN A 442 17.41 -14.36 18.42
CA GLN A 442 18.84 -14.38 18.67
C GLN A 442 19.27 -13.17 19.52
N ARG A 443 18.90 -11.93 19.17
CA ARG A 443 19.25 -10.73 19.96
C ARG A 443 18.71 -10.77 21.39
N PHE A 444 17.47 -11.23 21.61
CA PHE A 444 16.90 -11.41 22.96
C PHE A 444 17.58 -12.54 23.73
N GLN A 445 18.00 -13.61 23.06
CA GLN A 445 18.80 -14.69 23.64
C GLN A 445 20.21 -14.19 24.01
N THR A 446 20.86 -13.41 23.13
CA THR A 446 22.18 -12.80 23.40
C THR A 446 22.11 -11.75 24.50
N GLN A 447 21.01 -11.00 24.65
CA GLN A 447 20.81 -10.06 25.77
C GLN A 447 20.55 -10.79 27.09
N LYS A 448 19.85 -11.93 27.06
CA LYS A 448 19.63 -12.77 28.23
C LYS A 448 20.92 -13.47 28.67
N GLU A 449 21.75 -13.89 27.71
CA GLU A 449 23.08 -14.46 27.95
C GLU A 449 24.09 -13.40 28.41
N ALA A 450 24.08 -12.19 27.84
CA ALA A 450 24.92 -11.08 28.29
C ALA A 450 24.60 -10.63 29.72
N ASN A 451 23.31 -10.59 30.11
CA ASN A 451 22.90 -10.27 31.48
C ASN A 451 23.18 -11.38 32.50
N THR A 452 23.40 -12.61 32.05
CA THR A 452 23.75 -13.75 32.92
C THR A 452 25.28 -13.92 33.02
N ALA A 453 26.01 -13.57 31.95
CA ALA A 453 27.48 -13.60 31.90
C ALA A 453 28.14 -12.54 32.78
N ASP A 454 27.46 -11.42 33.06
CA ASP A 454 27.99 -10.32 33.89
C ASP A 454 27.88 -10.59 35.42
N ARG A 455 27.55 -11.82 35.84
CA ARG A 455 27.38 -12.21 37.26
C ARG A 455 28.28 -13.34 37.75
N MET A 456 29.24 -13.85 36.97
CA MET A 456 30.17 -14.87 37.47
C MET A 456 31.62 -14.59 37.05
N PRO A 457 32.60 -14.64 37.98
CA PRO A 457 34.01 -14.55 37.61
C PRO A 457 34.43 -15.80 36.84
N GLN A 458 34.99 -15.62 35.63
CA GLN A 458 35.52 -16.70 34.82
C GLN A 458 36.78 -17.30 35.45
N LEU A 459 36.74 -18.61 35.75
CA LEU A 459 37.94 -19.45 35.86
C LEU A 459 38.21 -20.09 34.50
N THR A 460 39.43 -19.90 34.03
CA THR A 460 40.00 -20.51 32.83
C THR A 460 40.26 -22.00 33.06
N HIS A 461 39.81 -22.88 32.17
CA HIS A 461 40.49 -24.15 31.92
C HIS A 461 40.18 -24.75 30.54
N PHE A 462 41.24 -24.85 29.74
CA PHE A 462 41.69 -25.91 28.83
C PHE A 462 40.72 -26.63 27.87
N THR A 463 41.14 -26.60 26.61
CA THR A 463 40.72 -27.41 25.46
C THR A 463 41.04 -28.89 25.61
N SER A 464 40.16 -29.75 25.08
CA SER A 464 40.55 -31.04 24.51
C SER A 464 39.65 -31.40 23.33
N GLU A 465 40.28 -31.66 22.20
CA GLU A 465 39.70 -32.28 21.00
C GLU A 465 39.21 -33.71 21.28
N SER A 466 38.15 -34.14 20.59
CA SER A 466 38.07 -35.51 20.06
C SER A 466 37.02 -35.62 18.96
N ALA A 467 37.39 -36.41 17.96
CA ALA A 467 36.72 -36.64 16.68
C ALA A 467 35.81 -37.90 16.71
N SER A 468 35.26 -38.22 15.53
CA SER A 468 34.58 -39.45 15.10
C SER A 468 33.07 -39.51 15.41
N ALA A 469 32.19 -40.09 14.60
CA ALA A 469 32.23 -40.66 13.25
C ALA A 469 30.78 -40.87 12.78
N SER A 470 30.66 -41.08 11.48
CA SER A 470 29.48 -41.36 10.65
C SER A 470 28.71 -42.64 10.99
N GLU A 471 27.45 -42.73 10.57
CA GLU A 471 26.72 -43.89 9.97
C GLU A 471 25.23 -43.52 9.80
N THR A 472 24.74 -43.19 8.59
CA THR A 472 24.09 -44.02 7.55
C THR A 472 22.74 -44.70 7.89
N ALA A 473 21.75 -44.40 7.02
CA ALA A 473 20.66 -45.24 6.50
C ALA A 473 19.46 -45.55 7.45
N HIS A 474 18.20 -45.73 7.03
CA HIS A 474 17.55 -45.91 5.72
C HIS A 474 16.04 -45.61 5.88
N ALA A 475 15.38 -45.13 4.83
CA ALA A 475 13.90 -45.09 4.69
C ALA A 475 13.30 -46.49 4.45
N PRO A 476 11.96 -46.67 4.62
CA PRO A 476 11.17 -47.04 3.44
C PRO A 476 9.73 -46.48 3.39
N THR A 477 9.21 -46.40 2.16
CA THR A 477 7.79 -46.29 1.73
C THR A 477 7.61 -47.32 0.57
N PRO A 478 6.46 -47.50 -0.12
CA PRO A 478 5.02 -47.35 0.17
C PRO A 478 4.20 -48.61 -0.29
N ALA A 479 2.86 -48.62 -0.14
CA ALA A 479 1.83 -49.19 -1.08
C ALA A 479 0.37 -49.02 -0.50
N PRO A 480 -0.76 -49.30 -1.20
CA PRO A 480 -1.58 -48.35 -1.96
C PRO A 480 -3.13 -48.37 -1.68
N LEU A 481 -3.86 -47.49 -2.40
CA LEU A 481 -5.33 -47.23 -2.45
C LEU A 481 -6.23 -48.42 -2.87
N PRO A 482 -7.58 -48.35 -2.68
CA PRO A 482 -8.53 -47.98 -3.77
C PRO A 482 -9.81 -47.21 -3.28
N ALA A 483 -10.32 -46.19 -4.00
CA ALA A 483 -11.33 -46.16 -5.09
C ALA A 483 -12.79 -45.81 -4.64
N ASN A 484 -13.43 -44.98 -5.48
CA ASN A 484 -14.70 -44.25 -5.32
C ASN A 484 -15.92 -45.06 -5.81
N PRO A 485 -17.17 -44.70 -5.43
CA PRO A 485 -18.21 -44.54 -6.46
C PRO A 485 -19.27 -43.42 -6.22
N GLN A 486 -19.75 -42.84 -7.32
CA GLN A 486 -21.05 -42.14 -7.52
C GLN A 486 -21.82 -42.91 -8.65
N PRO A 487 -23.06 -42.59 -9.11
CA PRO A 487 -23.97 -41.43 -8.87
C PRO A 487 -25.49 -41.77 -8.75
N SER A 488 -26.38 -40.77 -8.51
CA SER A 488 -27.79 -40.80 -8.94
C SER A 488 -28.47 -39.41 -8.97
N THR A 489 -29.53 -39.30 -9.79
CA THR A 489 -30.08 -38.14 -10.52
C THR A 489 -31.39 -37.50 -9.97
N SER A 490 -31.67 -36.28 -10.49
CA SER A 490 -32.99 -35.63 -10.80
C SER A 490 -33.83 -34.96 -9.70
N THR A 491 -34.26 -33.69 -9.93
CA THR A 491 -35.66 -33.27 -10.25
C THR A 491 -35.79 -31.71 -10.34
N THR A 492 -36.76 -31.28 -11.17
CA THR A 492 -37.17 -29.98 -11.74
C THR A 492 -37.73 -28.86 -10.83
N ALA A 493 -37.71 -27.62 -11.37
CA ALA A 493 -38.10 -26.28 -10.84
C ALA A 493 -39.61 -26.04 -10.55
N PRO A 494 -40.03 -24.89 -9.97
CA PRO A 494 -40.40 -23.73 -10.82
C PRO A 494 -40.24 -22.29 -10.23
N GLY A 495 -39.93 -21.34 -11.11
CA GLY A 495 -40.60 -20.02 -11.23
C GLY A 495 -40.38 -18.93 -10.17
N HIS A 496 -39.39 -18.06 -10.38
CA HIS A 496 -39.36 -16.72 -9.78
C HIS A 496 -39.29 -15.64 -10.86
N THR A 497 -40.24 -14.71 -10.79
CA THR A 497 -40.29 -13.45 -11.52
C THR A 497 -38.99 -12.67 -11.36
N HIS A 498 -38.23 -12.52 -12.44
CA HIS A 498 -37.02 -11.70 -12.51
C HIS A 498 -37.38 -10.21 -12.46
N LEU A 499 -36.92 -9.51 -11.42
CA LEU A 499 -36.59 -8.09 -11.47
C LEU A 499 -35.18 -7.95 -12.08
N PRO A 500 -34.82 -6.80 -12.68
CA PRO A 500 -33.63 -6.69 -13.51
C PRO A 500 -32.38 -6.95 -12.66
N GLN A 501 -31.68 -8.03 -13.00
CA GLN A 501 -30.35 -8.31 -12.50
C GLN A 501 -29.43 -7.27 -13.12
N PHE A 502 -28.80 -6.42 -12.30
CA PHE A 502 -27.78 -5.51 -12.81
C PHE A 502 -26.63 -6.34 -13.37
N THR A 503 -26.46 -6.32 -14.68
CA THR A 503 -25.35 -7.00 -15.35
C THR A 503 -24.05 -6.22 -15.10
N PHE A 504 -22.88 -6.88 -15.16
CA PHE A 504 -21.58 -6.19 -15.09
C PHE A 504 -21.50 -5.03 -16.10
N ARG A 505 -22.18 -5.17 -17.23
CA ARG A 505 -22.38 -4.13 -18.25
C ARG A 505 -23.06 -2.87 -17.73
N GLU A 506 -24.12 -3.01 -16.93
CA GLU A 506 -24.83 -1.86 -16.37
C GLU A 506 -23.98 -1.11 -15.34
N LEU A 507 -23.22 -1.83 -14.50
CA LEU A 507 -22.29 -1.22 -13.55
C LEU A 507 -21.19 -0.41 -14.24
N VAL A 508 -20.60 -0.96 -15.31
CA VAL A 508 -19.55 -0.24 -16.05
C VAL A 508 -20.13 0.94 -16.83
N GLN A 509 -21.34 0.82 -17.38
CA GLN A 509 -22.01 1.92 -18.07
C GLN A 509 -22.27 3.11 -17.12
N GLU A 510 -22.73 2.86 -15.89
CA GLU A 510 -22.88 3.89 -14.86
C GLU A 510 -21.54 4.58 -14.55
N GLN A 511 -20.45 3.81 -14.45
CA GLN A 511 -19.11 4.36 -14.21
C GLN A 511 -18.59 5.20 -15.39
N ILE A 512 -18.87 4.80 -16.63
CA ILE A 512 -18.54 5.58 -17.82
C ILE A 512 -19.28 6.92 -17.81
N GLU A 513 -20.58 6.90 -17.50
CA GLU A 513 -21.39 8.12 -17.42
C GLU A 513 -20.91 9.07 -16.31
N LEU A 514 -20.47 8.54 -15.16
CA LEU A 514 -19.86 9.31 -14.08
C LEU A 514 -18.50 9.90 -14.48
N ALA A 515 -17.66 9.15 -15.20
CA ALA A 515 -16.35 9.61 -15.66
C ALA A 515 -16.47 10.72 -16.73
N ASP A 516 -17.47 10.65 -17.60
CA ASP A 516 -17.71 11.69 -18.61
C ASP A 516 -18.15 13.02 -17.96
N LEU A 517 -18.89 12.98 -16.86
CA LEU A 517 -19.25 14.16 -16.07
C LEU A 517 -18.03 14.82 -15.39
N ASP A 518 -17.03 14.04 -15.00
CA ASP A 518 -15.80 14.50 -14.34
C ASP A 518 -14.88 15.33 -15.28
N THR A 519 -15.03 15.26 -16.61
CA THR A 519 -14.24 16.11 -17.54
C THR A 519 -14.69 17.57 -17.60
N LEU A 520 -15.78 17.94 -16.93
CA LEU A 520 -16.34 19.29 -16.88
C LEU A 520 -16.15 19.96 -15.50
N ASP A 521 -15.06 19.62 -14.81
CA ASP A 521 -14.79 19.90 -13.38
C ASP A 521 -14.54 21.39 -13.01
N PHE A 522 -15.01 22.36 -13.80
CA PHE A 522 -15.01 23.78 -13.41
C PHE A 522 -16.37 24.28 -12.90
N GLU A 523 -17.47 23.52 -13.09
CA GLU A 523 -18.82 23.98 -12.71
C GLU A 523 -19.48 23.16 -11.58
N LEU A 524 -18.90 22.02 -11.16
CA LEU A 524 -19.51 21.17 -10.11
C LEU A 524 -19.33 21.71 -8.67
N GLU A 525 -18.39 22.62 -8.43
CA GLU A 525 -18.17 23.20 -7.10
C GLU A 525 -19.39 24.00 -6.58
N ASP A 526 -20.18 24.60 -7.48
CA ASP A 526 -21.40 25.33 -7.12
C ASP A 526 -22.64 24.42 -7.02
N SER A 527 -22.69 23.30 -7.74
CA SER A 527 -23.85 22.39 -7.74
C SER A 527 -23.95 21.55 -6.47
N ILE A 528 -22.81 21.10 -5.91
CA ILE A 528 -22.78 20.35 -4.65
C ILE A 528 -23.19 21.24 -3.46
N ARG A 529 -22.96 22.56 -3.55
CA ARG A 529 -23.44 23.54 -2.56
C ARG A 529 -24.92 23.89 -2.71
N SER A 530 -25.54 23.63 -3.86
CA SER A 530 -26.93 24.03 -4.16
C SER A 530 -27.94 22.88 -4.26
N ALA A 531 -27.56 21.63 -3.98
CA ALA A 531 -28.51 20.52 -3.93
C ALA A 531 -29.53 20.75 -2.79
N PRO A 532 -30.86 20.89 -3.06
CA PRO A 532 -31.82 21.31 -2.05
C PRO A 532 -32.18 20.25 -1.01
N ASP A 533 -31.53 19.08 -1.01
CA ASP A 533 -31.99 17.94 -0.23
C ASP A 533 -31.18 17.75 1.06
N LEU A 534 -31.68 18.39 2.12
CA LEU A 534 -31.13 18.33 3.47
C LEU A 534 -31.09 16.88 4.04
N GLU A 535 -31.94 15.97 3.51
CA GLU A 535 -31.91 14.54 3.83
C GLU A 535 -30.74 13.79 3.18
N ALA A 536 -30.26 14.23 2.01
CA ALA A 536 -29.10 13.63 1.34
C ALA A 536 -27.76 14.10 1.97
N GLN A 537 -27.70 15.30 2.54
CA GLN A 537 -26.52 15.78 3.26
C GLN A 537 -26.35 15.11 4.65
N LEU A 538 -27.43 14.57 5.22
CA LEU A 538 -27.39 13.74 6.43
C LEU A 538 -26.98 12.28 6.16
N SER A 539 -26.93 11.84 4.89
CA SER A 539 -26.66 10.44 4.51
C SER A 539 -25.21 10.13 4.13
N ARG A 540 -24.35 11.14 3.97
CA ARG A 540 -22.93 10.98 3.60
C ARG A 540 -22.01 11.74 4.56
N PRO A 541 -21.45 11.10 5.60
CA PRO A 541 -20.61 11.78 6.58
C PRO A 541 -19.26 12.22 5.98
N THR A 542 -18.78 13.40 6.34
CA THR A 542 -17.40 13.85 6.05
C THR A 542 -16.39 13.09 6.91
N LEU A 543 -15.12 13.00 6.50
CA LEU A 543 -14.07 12.43 7.34
C LEU A 543 -13.97 13.16 8.68
N ALA A 544 -14.20 14.47 8.70
CA ALA A 544 -14.26 15.29 9.92
C ALA A 544 -15.24 14.75 10.97
N ASN A 545 -16.38 14.22 10.53
CA ASN A 545 -17.48 13.81 11.41
C ASN A 545 -17.69 12.28 11.48
N LEU A 546 -17.00 11.52 10.62
CA LEU A 546 -17.15 10.08 10.48
C LEU A 546 -16.58 9.32 11.69
N PHE A 547 -15.39 9.70 12.14
CA PHE A 547 -14.63 8.94 13.13
C PHE A 547 -14.71 9.51 14.55
N ASN A 548 -14.62 8.62 15.53
CA ASN A 548 -14.32 8.99 16.91
C ASN A 548 -12.80 9.24 17.05
N TYR A 549 -12.38 10.47 16.79
CA TYR A 549 -10.98 10.89 16.93
C TYR A 549 -10.46 10.94 18.38
N ASN A 550 -11.27 10.58 19.38
CA ASN A 550 -10.81 10.38 20.75
C ASN A 550 -10.37 8.93 21.00
N ASP A 551 -10.85 7.96 20.22
CA ASP A 551 -10.40 6.58 20.32
C ASP A 551 -8.97 6.45 19.75
N GLN A 552 -8.04 5.96 20.57
CA GLN A 552 -6.65 5.75 20.18
C GLN A 552 -6.39 4.32 19.71
N ASN A 553 -7.30 3.37 19.96
CA ASN A 553 -7.05 1.95 19.70
C ASN A 553 -6.91 1.67 18.21
N TRP A 554 -7.91 2.05 17.41
CA TRP A 554 -7.85 1.84 15.96
C TRP A 554 -6.73 2.65 15.31
N ARG A 555 -6.48 3.88 15.78
CA ARG A 555 -5.38 4.72 15.28
C ARG A 555 -4.01 4.14 15.60
N GLY A 556 -3.83 3.57 16.79
CA GLY A 556 -2.58 2.93 17.20
C GLY A 556 -2.26 1.70 16.33
N ILE A 557 -3.28 0.88 16.02
CA ILE A 557 -3.14 -0.27 15.12
C ILE A 557 -2.69 0.19 13.72
N ILE A 558 -3.35 1.22 13.19
CA ILE A 558 -3.07 1.74 11.85
C ILE A 558 -1.70 2.44 11.78
N ALA A 559 -1.36 3.26 12.77
CA ALA A 559 -0.06 3.92 12.85
C ALA A 559 1.09 2.91 12.94
N SER A 560 0.97 1.92 13.83
CA SER A 560 2.00 0.88 13.96
C SER A 560 2.16 0.03 12.70
N ALA A 561 1.07 -0.22 11.97
CA ALA A 561 1.12 -0.91 10.69
C ALA A 561 1.89 -0.08 9.65
N ALA A 562 1.54 1.20 9.53
CA ALA A 562 2.11 2.10 8.54
C ALA A 562 3.58 2.42 8.78
N ASP A 563 3.99 2.61 10.05
CA ASP A 563 5.40 2.82 10.41
C ASP A 563 6.26 1.60 10.03
N ARG A 564 5.79 0.39 10.36
CA ARG A 564 6.55 -0.85 10.12
C ARG A 564 6.81 -1.11 8.64
N THR A 565 5.80 -0.93 7.79
CA THR A 565 5.95 -1.19 6.34
C THR A 565 6.77 -0.11 5.66
N PHE A 566 6.67 1.13 6.14
CA PHE A 566 7.46 2.25 5.65
C PHE A 566 8.96 2.07 5.93
N ASP A 567 9.34 1.63 7.13
CA ASP A 567 10.74 1.33 7.49
C ASP A 567 11.34 0.18 6.65
N GLN A 568 10.55 -0.88 6.38
CA GLN A 568 10.97 -1.98 5.51
C GLN A 568 11.28 -1.53 4.08
N GLU A 569 10.51 -0.58 3.56
CA GLU A 569 10.75 0.00 2.24
C GLU A 569 12.07 0.80 2.22
N LEU A 570 12.40 1.49 3.31
CA LEU A 570 13.67 2.21 3.44
C LEU A 570 14.87 1.26 3.44
N GLU A 571 14.83 0.17 4.22
CA GLU A 571 15.89 -0.86 4.23
C GLU A 571 16.10 -1.45 2.82
N PHE A 572 15.03 -1.59 2.04
CA PHE A 572 15.13 -2.06 0.66
C PHE A 572 15.84 -1.05 -0.26
N TYR A 573 15.57 0.26 -0.13
CA TYR A 573 16.31 1.29 -0.88
C TYR A 573 17.79 1.30 -0.48
N GLU A 574 18.12 1.12 0.79
CA GLU A 574 19.51 1.03 1.24
C GLU A 574 20.24 -0.18 0.65
N LEU A 575 19.55 -1.31 0.52
CA LEU A 575 20.11 -2.51 -0.10
C LEU A 575 20.34 -2.34 -1.60
N LEU A 576 19.42 -1.68 -2.31
CA LEU A 576 19.53 -1.48 -3.77
C LEU A 576 20.57 -0.43 -4.17
N ASP A 577 20.72 0.66 -3.40
CA ASP A 577 21.67 1.73 -3.73
C ASP A 577 23.13 1.33 -3.40
N LEU A 578 23.34 0.21 -2.68
CA LEU A 578 24.65 -0.42 -2.48
C LEU A 578 25.15 -1.17 -3.74
N ASP A 579 24.24 -1.60 -4.63
CA ASP A 579 24.54 -2.43 -5.80
C ASP A 579 24.41 -1.69 -7.15
N ALA A 580 23.91 -0.45 -7.17
CA ALA A 580 23.67 0.30 -8.40
C ALA A 580 24.89 1.09 -8.88
N ASP A 581 25.75 0.45 -9.68
CA ASP A 581 26.66 1.15 -10.59
C ASP A 581 25.86 2.05 -11.55
N GLY A 582 26.38 3.26 -11.80
CA GLY A 582 25.65 4.38 -12.39
C GLY A 582 24.85 4.06 -13.65
N GLU A 583 23.52 4.14 -13.54
CA GLU A 583 22.60 4.16 -14.68
C GLU A 583 22.01 5.57 -14.87
N ASP A 584 22.09 6.05 -16.11
CA ASP A 584 21.48 7.30 -16.57
C ASP A 584 19.96 7.26 -16.38
N ALA A 585 19.38 8.42 -16.02
CA ALA A 585 17.92 8.54 -15.94
C ALA A 585 17.37 8.90 -17.30
N GLU A 586 16.54 8.02 -17.84
CA GLU A 586 15.45 8.40 -18.72
C GLU A 586 14.38 7.30 -18.66
N ASP A 587 13.15 7.75 -18.39
CA ASP A 587 11.83 7.16 -18.60
C ASP A 587 10.94 7.72 -17.49
N ILE A 588 10.27 8.82 -17.85
CA ILE A 588 9.32 9.54 -17.00
C ILE A 588 8.00 8.78 -17.02
N ASP A 589 7.41 8.57 -15.84
CA ASP A 589 5.97 8.31 -15.76
C ASP A 589 5.27 9.67 -15.84
N ASP A 590 4.52 9.91 -16.93
CA ASP A 590 3.87 11.19 -17.22
C ASP A 590 3.01 11.66 -16.03
N THR A 591 2.32 10.73 -15.35
CA THR A 591 1.48 11.08 -14.20
C THR A 591 2.26 11.55 -12.98
N THR A 592 3.45 10.99 -12.72
CA THR A 592 4.26 11.38 -11.56
C THR A 592 5.06 12.66 -11.81
N ALA A 593 5.50 12.90 -13.05
CA ALA A 593 6.11 14.18 -13.40
C ALA A 593 5.11 15.33 -13.29
N ASP A 594 3.87 15.13 -13.73
CA ASP A 594 2.80 16.10 -13.53
C ASP A 594 2.52 16.33 -12.03
N ILE A 595 2.53 15.28 -11.20
CA ILE A 595 2.30 15.42 -9.74
C ILE A 595 3.37 16.26 -9.01
N LEU A 596 4.63 16.21 -9.45
CA LEU A 596 5.75 16.86 -8.75
C LEU A 596 6.20 18.19 -9.37
N PHE A 597 5.91 18.42 -10.65
CA PHE A 597 6.46 19.53 -11.43
C PHE A 597 5.40 20.36 -12.19
N SER A 598 4.09 20.15 -11.94
CA SER A 598 3.01 20.99 -12.48
C SER A 598 2.84 22.31 -11.75
#